data_AF-A0A1I7JE59-F1
#
_entry.id   AF-A0A1I7JE59-F1
#
_cell.length_a   1.000
_cell.length_b   1.000
_cell.length_c   1.000
_cell.angle_alpha   90.00
_cell.angle_beta   90.00
_cell.angle_gamma   90.00
#
_symmetry.space_group_name_H-M   'P 1'
#
loop_
_entity.id
_entity.type
_entity.pdbx_description
1 polymer ?
#
loop_
_entity_poly.entity_id
_entity_poly.type
_entity_poly.pdbx_seq_one_letter_code
_entity_poly.pdbx_strand_id
1 'polypeptide(L)'
;MTDKTIPCLIGESACSRLANGICPKCGLDSNGVFPSIQDRDEALEAARVRYSAAQRNEEVRKQAEKERQQRETAKAAWQLARTGGAAALEAFLSQYPDSTYSDEARRRLQELRKEQAEKERAEAQRNEEARRQAQQERQQREAAKTAWQLAQAGGIVAMESFLAQHPDSEYVSEARQRIQELQEVENLQELQKKQEEEASWLSAKDASANQLETFLLQHPESGHTKEARLRPKKIRRKKKIRAAASALAIIFIILIFRSGCSNKSPPPSPLAPAPSQREKSGQAKECKLQQRFQDADNVKWSGECNSGGFAQGHGIVQASRGKHILLRYEGELSNGYFHGKGVLIRPAKLRFEGDFQDGEPTKGIMETSDGMRYEGNFQDGLFQGFAIFSIPREFYDKEKTSSKGIWKGNFYIEQGVFEKGKLIHSCPSKPACDRQIEEEKELQRQKAEQEKQAKERQQVQREAKEPQAILTWPDGARYEGEYRNRMPHGKGIYTSAKGIRYQGDFHDGEMHGFGVRTIPRAVYSATYKSGKGEWKGDFYIEQGLFESNKHIRQCSSKAACES
;
A
#
# COMPACT_ATOMS: atom_id res chain seq x y z
N MET A 1 87.17 56.46 -21.82
CA MET A 1 86.22 57.27 -21.04
C MET A 1 84.97 57.51 -21.89
N THR A 2 84.02 56.58 -21.93
CA THR A 2 82.82 56.69 -22.77
C THR A 2 81.67 55.84 -22.20
N ASP A 3 81.27 56.12 -20.97
CA ASP A 3 79.84 56.15 -20.66
C ASP A 3 79.57 57.19 -19.56
N LYS A 4 78.61 58.08 -19.82
CA LYS A 4 78.06 59.04 -18.86
C LYS A 4 76.55 58.88 -18.93
N THR A 5 76.07 57.75 -18.44
CA THR A 5 74.65 57.49 -18.22
C THR A 5 74.11 58.49 -17.21
N ILE A 6 73.43 59.54 -17.72
CA ILE A 6 72.83 60.59 -16.91
C ILE A 6 71.72 59.94 -16.06
N PRO A 7 71.82 59.97 -14.71
CA PRO A 7 70.88 59.26 -13.85
C PRO A 7 69.51 59.93 -13.90
N CYS A 8 68.60 59.36 -14.70
CA CYS A 8 67.24 59.86 -14.79
C CYS A 8 66.46 59.52 -13.52
N LEU A 9 65.88 60.54 -12.88
CA LEU A 9 64.98 60.45 -11.72
C LEU A 9 63.68 59.65 -11.98
N ILE A 10 63.54 59.06 -13.16
CA ILE A 10 62.38 58.26 -13.61
C ILE A 10 62.84 56.89 -14.20
N GLY A 11 64.06 56.43 -13.85
CA GLY A 11 64.60 55.12 -14.23
C GLY A 11 65.66 55.16 -15.33
N GLU A 12 66.64 54.26 -15.23
CA GLU A 12 67.92 54.30 -15.96
C GLU A 12 67.79 54.30 -17.51
N SER A 13 66.76 53.65 -18.05
CA SER A 13 66.54 53.53 -19.51
C SER A 13 65.92 54.78 -20.16
N ALA A 14 65.58 55.81 -19.39
CA ALA A 14 64.61 56.83 -19.81
C ALA A 14 65.17 58.07 -20.53
N CYS A 15 66.47 58.41 -20.40
CA CYS A 15 67.08 59.62 -20.99
C CYS A 15 68.05 59.39 -22.16
N SER A 16 68.00 58.21 -22.78
CA SER A 16 68.85 57.82 -23.93
C SER A 16 68.57 58.59 -25.25
N ARG A 17 67.66 59.57 -25.24
CA ARG A 17 67.38 60.48 -26.36
C ARG A 17 67.16 61.91 -25.85
N LEU A 18 68.20 62.73 -25.95
CA LEU A 18 68.13 64.17 -25.69
C LEU A 18 67.52 64.87 -26.91
N ALA A 19 66.53 65.73 -26.71
CA ALA A 19 66.05 66.67 -27.71
C ALA A 19 66.70 68.04 -27.44
N ASN A 20 67.42 68.60 -28.42
CA ASN A 20 68.17 69.85 -28.27
C ASN A 20 69.11 69.88 -27.03
N GLY A 21 69.67 68.72 -26.65
CA GLY A 21 70.56 68.58 -25.49
C GLY A 21 69.86 68.35 -24.14
N ILE A 22 68.52 68.38 -24.07
CA ILE A 22 67.72 68.23 -22.85
C ILE A 22 66.93 66.91 -22.89
N CYS A 23 66.80 66.21 -21.76
CA CYS A 23 65.99 65.00 -21.67
C CYS A 23 64.49 65.34 -21.51
N PRO A 24 63.62 65.04 -22.50
CA PRO A 24 62.21 65.46 -22.50
C PRO A 24 61.33 64.78 -21.43
N LYS A 25 61.88 63.84 -20.64
CA LYS A 25 61.19 63.22 -19.51
C LYS A 25 61.43 63.90 -18.17
N CYS A 26 62.63 64.44 -17.93
CA CYS A 26 63.06 64.96 -16.63
C CYS A 26 63.65 66.39 -16.64
N GLY A 27 63.88 67.02 -17.79
CA GLY A 27 64.37 68.40 -17.90
C GLY A 27 65.88 68.61 -17.70
N LEU A 28 66.65 67.54 -17.46
CA LEU A 28 68.11 67.62 -17.31
C LEU A 28 68.84 67.72 -18.65
N ASP A 29 69.94 68.46 -18.67
CA ASP A 29 70.87 68.59 -19.79
C ASP A 29 71.86 67.40 -19.89
N SER A 30 72.81 67.48 -20.82
CA SER A 30 73.87 66.48 -21.01
C SER A 30 74.89 66.38 -19.87
N ASN A 31 74.89 67.33 -18.92
CA ASN A 31 75.73 67.33 -17.72
C ASN A 31 74.99 66.83 -16.47
N GLY A 32 73.67 66.63 -16.54
CA GLY A 32 72.82 66.24 -15.41
C GLY A 32 72.34 67.43 -14.56
N VAL A 33 72.29 68.62 -15.14
CA VAL A 33 71.86 69.88 -14.50
C VAL A 33 70.64 70.43 -15.24
N PHE A 34 69.81 71.24 -14.59
CA PHE A 34 68.74 71.98 -15.27
C PHE A 34 69.32 73.24 -15.96
N PRO A 35 68.97 73.53 -17.23
CA PRO A 35 69.51 74.69 -17.95
C PRO A 35 69.25 76.03 -17.26
N SER A 36 68.12 76.17 -16.57
CA SER A 36 67.79 77.31 -15.71
C SER A 36 67.01 76.89 -14.45
N ILE A 37 66.81 77.84 -13.55
CA ILE A 37 65.90 77.71 -12.40
C ILE A 37 64.45 77.46 -12.86
N GLN A 38 64.04 78.06 -13.99
CA GLN A 38 62.70 77.91 -14.51
C GLN A 38 62.46 76.48 -15.06
N ASP A 39 63.41 75.92 -15.83
CA ASP A 39 63.32 74.54 -16.33
C ASP A 39 63.22 73.51 -15.18
N ARG A 40 63.96 73.76 -14.09
CA ARG A 40 63.88 72.95 -12.86
C ARG A 40 62.49 73.00 -12.24
N ASP A 41 61.94 74.20 -12.07
CA ASP A 41 60.70 74.40 -11.34
C ASP A 41 59.49 73.95 -12.18
N GLU A 42 59.53 74.11 -13.50
CA GLU A 42 58.57 73.51 -14.44
C GLU A 42 58.65 71.97 -14.43
N ALA A 43 59.84 71.38 -14.42
CA ALA A 43 60.01 69.92 -14.34
C ALA A 43 59.53 69.34 -13.00
N LEU A 44 59.74 70.06 -11.89
CA LEU A 44 59.24 69.70 -10.56
C LEU A 44 57.70 69.77 -10.49
N GLU A 45 57.08 70.78 -11.08
CA GLU A 45 55.61 70.86 -11.12
C GLU A 45 55.01 69.81 -12.05
N ALA A 46 55.62 69.55 -13.21
CA ALA A 46 55.24 68.43 -14.06
C ALA A 46 55.36 67.07 -13.33
N ALA A 47 56.36 66.89 -12.46
CA ALA A 47 56.49 65.71 -11.61
C ALA A 47 55.39 65.63 -10.53
N ARG A 48 55.04 66.73 -9.87
CA ARG A 48 53.91 66.82 -8.92
C ARG A 48 52.57 66.46 -9.57
N VAL A 49 52.29 67.03 -10.75
CA VAL A 49 51.07 66.73 -11.51
C VAL A 49 51.00 65.24 -11.85
N ARG A 50 52.08 64.66 -12.38
CA ARG A 50 52.19 63.22 -12.68
C ARG A 50 51.98 62.35 -11.44
N TYR A 51 52.58 62.70 -10.31
CA TYR A 51 52.40 61.98 -9.04
C TYR A 51 50.94 62.04 -8.56
N SER A 52 50.30 63.22 -8.62
CA SER A 52 48.89 63.37 -8.25
C SER A 52 47.96 62.53 -9.13
N ALA A 53 48.27 62.40 -10.43
CA ALA A 53 47.51 61.57 -11.35
C ALA A 53 47.74 60.08 -11.08
N ALA A 54 48.97 59.67 -10.75
CA ALA A 54 49.28 58.30 -10.35
C ALA A 54 48.52 57.87 -9.09
N GLN A 55 48.42 58.75 -8.07
CA GLN A 55 47.63 58.48 -6.86
C GLN A 55 46.13 58.29 -7.19
N ARG A 56 45.51 59.21 -7.94
CA ARG A 56 44.10 59.08 -8.35
C ARG A 56 43.85 57.82 -9.19
N ASN A 57 44.76 57.48 -10.10
CA ASN A 57 44.66 56.25 -10.89
C ASN A 57 44.76 54.99 -10.03
N GLU A 58 45.57 55.02 -8.98
CA GLU A 58 45.72 53.92 -8.02
C GLU A 58 44.49 53.77 -7.09
N GLU A 59 43.86 54.88 -6.70
CA GLU A 59 42.58 54.88 -5.98
C GLU A 59 41.46 54.29 -6.85
N VAL A 60 41.35 54.73 -8.11
CA VAL A 60 40.40 54.16 -9.09
C VAL A 60 40.66 52.67 -9.33
N ARG A 61 41.93 52.24 -9.42
CA ARG A 61 42.30 50.82 -9.57
C ARG A 61 41.86 50.00 -8.36
N LYS A 62 42.12 50.48 -7.14
CA LYS A 62 41.68 49.84 -5.88
C LYS A 62 40.16 49.77 -5.75
N GLN A 63 39.45 50.80 -6.21
CA GLN A 63 37.99 50.82 -6.21
C GLN A 63 37.41 49.80 -7.21
N ALA A 64 37.92 49.79 -8.45
CA ALA A 64 37.53 48.80 -9.46
C ALA A 64 37.86 47.35 -9.04
N GLU A 65 38.95 47.14 -8.30
CA GLU A 65 39.29 45.82 -7.74
C GLU A 65 38.32 45.39 -6.63
N LYS A 66 37.94 46.28 -5.71
CA LYS A 66 36.90 46.03 -4.70
C LYS A 66 35.55 45.68 -5.35
N GLU A 67 35.12 46.45 -6.34
CA GLU A 67 33.87 46.20 -7.07
C GLU A 67 33.92 44.85 -7.82
N ARG A 68 35.07 44.49 -8.40
CA ARG A 68 35.27 43.17 -9.02
C ARG A 68 35.16 42.04 -7.99
N GLN A 69 35.78 42.20 -6.82
CA GLN A 69 35.69 41.22 -5.73
C GLN A 69 34.23 41.07 -5.26
N GLN A 70 33.52 42.18 -5.02
CA GLN A 70 32.10 42.17 -4.65
C GLN A 70 31.20 41.51 -5.72
N ARG A 71 31.48 41.71 -7.01
CA ARG A 71 30.73 41.05 -8.10
C ARG A 71 30.97 39.54 -8.12
N GLU A 72 32.20 39.08 -7.93
CA GLU A 72 32.50 37.64 -7.88
C GLU A 72 31.96 36.98 -6.59
N THR A 73 31.99 37.64 -5.42
CA THR A 73 31.37 37.09 -4.20
C THR A 73 29.85 37.07 -4.28
N ALA A 74 29.21 38.10 -4.84
CA ALA A 74 27.77 38.11 -5.10
C ALA A 74 27.37 37.01 -6.10
N LYS A 75 28.16 36.79 -7.15
CA LYS A 75 27.97 35.70 -8.12
C LYS A 75 28.11 34.32 -7.48
N ALA A 76 29.08 34.12 -6.60
CA ALA A 76 29.22 32.88 -5.83
C ALA A 76 28.04 32.64 -4.88
N ALA A 77 27.61 33.67 -4.13
CA ALA A 77 26.44 33.61 -3.27
C ALA A 77 25.16 33.33 -4.07
N TRP A 78 24.99 33.92 -5.26
CA TRP A 78 23.88 33.65 -6.16
C TRP A 78 23.83 32.20 -6.64
N GLN A 79 24.97 31.56 -6.94
CA GLN A 79 24.99 30.15 -7.32
C GLN A 79 24.43 29.21 -6.23
N LEU A 80 24.58 29.58 -4.95
CA LEU A 80 24.02 28.86 -3.81
C LEU A 80 22.55 29.24 -3.55
N ALA A 81 22.22 30.52 -3.68
CA ALA A 81 20.87 31.03 -3.39
C ALA A 81 19.83 30.58 -4.43
N ARG A 82 20.19 30.53 -5.73
CA ARG A 82 19.26 30.21 -6.84
C ARG A 82 18.73 28.77 -6.83
N THR A 83 19.42 27.85 -6.16
CA THR A 83 19.01 26.46 -5.95
C THR A 83 18.42 26.22 -4.56
N GLY A 84 18.47 27.22 -3.68
CA GLY A 84 17.89 27.18 -2.34
C GLY A 84 16.40 27.56 -2.31
N GLY A 85 15.81 27.47 -1.13
CA GLY A 85 14.44 27.95 -0.86
C GLY A 85 14.37 29.45 -0.59
N ALA A 86 13.18 29.94 -0.24
CA ALA A 86 12.90 31.36 0.01
C ALA A 86 13.92 32.03 0.95
N ALA A 87 14.27 31.38 2.08
CA ALA A 87 15.23 31.91 3.05
C ALA A 87 16.65 32.14 2.47
N ALA A 88 17.08 31.35 1.47
CA ALA A 88 18.38 31.56 0.82
C ALA A 88 18.37 32.77 -0.13
N LEU A 89 17.24 33.00 -0.82
CA LEU A 89 17.01 34.18 -1.64
C LEU A 89 16.88 35.45 -0.78
N GLU A 90 16.22 35.35 0.38
CA GLU A 90 16.10 36.43 1.37
C GLU A 90 17.47 36.80 1.96
N ALA A 91 18.28 35.82 2.35
CA ALA A 91 19.65 36.06 2.82
C ALA A 91 20.53 36.71 1.73
N PHE A 92 20.44 36.23 0.49
CA PHE A 92 21.16 36.82 -0.64
C PHE A 92 20.75 38.28 -0.89
N LEU A 93 19.45 38.57 -0.91
CA LEU A 93 18.92 39.93 -1.10
C LEU A 93 19.26 40.87 0.07
N SER A 94 19.38 40.34 1.29
CA SER A 94 19.83 41.12 2.46
C SER A 94 21.33 41.45 2.39
N GLN A 95 22.15 40.61 1.76
CA GLN A 95 23.60 40.80 1.69
C GLN A 95 24.04 41.58 0.43
N TYR A 96 23.31 41.45 -0.68
CA TYR A 96 23.65 42.00 -1.98
C TYR A 96 22.45 42.67 -2.68
N PRO A 97 21.78 43.67 -2.07
CA PRO A 97 20.48 44.20 -2.54
C PRO A 97 20.50 44.78 -3.95
N ASP A 98 21.65 45.33 -4.38
CA ASP A 98 21.87 46.01 -5.67
C ASP A 98 22.70 45.18 -6.67
N SER A 99 22.82 43.87 -6.44
CA SER A 99 23.47 42.95 -7.39
C SER A 99 22.71 42.82 -8.71
N THR A 100 23.42 42.47 -9.78
CA THR A 100 22.81 42.13 -11.09
C THR A 100 21.84 40.94 -11.03
N TYR A 101 21.89 40.14 -9.97
CA TYR A 101 21.00 38.99 -9.76
C TYR A 101 19.80 39.31 -8.85
N SER A 102 19.70 40.53 -8.30
CA SER A 102 18.69 40.89 -7.30
C SER A 102 17.26 40.86 -7.85
N ASP A 103 17.04 41.27 -9.10
CA ASP A 103 15.72 41.21 -9.71
C ASP A 103 15.27 39.76 -9.98
N GLU A 104 16.20 38.89 -10.36
CA GLU A 104 15.94 37.46 -10.56
C GLU A 104 15.61 36.79 -9.20
N ALA A 105 16.40 37.09 -8.16
CA ALA A 105 16.15 36.61 -6.81
C ALA A 105 14.79 37.10 -6.24
N ARG A 106 14.42 38.38 -6.46
CA ARG A 106 13.12 38.94 -6.04
C ARG A 106 11.95 38.25 -6.75
N ARG A 107 12.06 37.99 -8.06
CA ARG A 107 11.04 37.24 -8.83
C ARG A 107 10.90 35.81 -8.32
N ARG A 108 12.01 35.06 -8.20
CA ARG A 108 11.97 33.66 -7.72
C ARG A 108 11.46 33.55 -6.28
N LEU A 109 11.73 34.54 -5.43
CA LEU A 109 11.18 34.64 -4.08
C LEU A 109 9.66 34.88 -4.09
N GLN A 110 9.15 35.74 -4.99
CA GLN A 110 7.69 35.91 -5.17
C GLN A 110 7.01 34.64 -5.68
N GLU A 111 7.63 33.93 -6.64
CA GLU A 111 7.13 32.64 -7.15
C GLU A 111 7.03 31.61 -6.02
N LEU A 112 8.10 31.36 -5.27
CA LEU A 112 8.10 30.40 -4.16
C LEU A 112 7.08 30.75 -3.07
N ARG A 113 6.93 32.03 -2.73
CA ARG A 113 5.89 32.49 -1.78
C ARG A 113 4.47 32.31 -2.33
N LYS A 114 4.26 32.47 -3.64
CA LYS A 114 2.97 32.20 -4.30
C LYS A 114 2.66 30.70 -4.33
N GLU A 115 3.63 29.86 -4.71
CA GLU A 115 3.51 28.41 -4.67
C GLU A 115 3.15 27.90 -3.25
N GLN A 116 3.78 28.47 -2.21
CA GLN A 116 3.47 28.15 -0.82
C GLN A 116 2.05 28.60 -0.43
N ALA A 117 1.67 29.84 -0.71
CA ALA A 117 0.32 30.34 -0.42
C ALA A 117 -0.78 29.56 -1.17
N GLU A 118 -0.49 29.03 -2.37
CA GLU A 118 -1.41 28.16 -3.12
C GLU A 118 -1.52 26.76 -2.48
N LYS A 119 -0.42 26.19 -1.98
CA LYS A 119 -0.43 24.94 -1.21
C LYS A 119 -1.20 25.08 0.10
N GLU A 120 -0.97 26.15 0.86
CA GLU A 120 -1.66 26.48 2.11
C GLU A 120 -3.17 26.69 1.89
N ARG A 121 -3.57 27.38 0.81
CA ARG A 121 -4.99 27.53 0.43
C ARG A 121 -5.64 26.20 0.05
N ALA A 122 -4.96 25.38 -0.73
CA ALA A 122 -5.48 24.06 -1.12
C ALA A 122 -5.61 23.13 0.10
N GLU A 123 -4.72 23.24 1.08
CA GLU A 123 -4.83 22.51 2.35
C GLU A 123 -5.97 23.05 3.22
N ALA A 124 -6.12 24.37 3.35
CA ALA A 124 -7.25 24.98 4.05
C ALA A 124 -8.60 24.55 3.45
N GLN A 125 -8.71 24.48 2.12
CA GLN A 125 -9.90 23.99 1.42
C GLN A 125 -10.21 22.52 1.74
N ARG A 126 -9.21 21.61 1.66
CA ARG A 126 -9.38 20.19 2.04
C ARG A 126 -9.79 20.06 3.52
N ASN A 127 -9.19 20.85 4.40
CA ASN A 127 -9.51 20.85 5.83
C ASN A 127 -10.90 21.41 6.12
N GLU A 128 -11.41 22.36 5.33
CA GLU A 128 -12.80 22.83 5.44
C GLU A 128 -13.79 21.79 4.88
N GLU A 129 -13.49 21.18 3.74
CA GLU A 129 -14.33 20.13 3.15
C GLU A 129 -14.46 18.91 4.08
N ALA A 130 -13.35 18.43 4.65
CA ALA A 130 -13.35 17.35 5.63
C ALA A 130 -14.17 17.69 6.89
N ARG A 131 -14.16 18.97 7.33
CA ARG A 131 -15.02 19.43 8.44
C ARG A 131 -16.50 19.43 8.06
N ARG A 132 -16.84 19.86 6.83
CA ARG A 132 -18.21 19.83 6.31
C ARG A 132 -18.73 18.40 6.18
N GLN A 133 -17.93 17.48 5.65
CA GLN A 133 -18.24 16.04 5.56
C GLN A 133 -18.45 15.43 6.95
N ALA A 134 -17.51 15.63 7.90
CA ALA A 134 -17.63 15.14 9.27
C ALA A 134 -18.83 15.75 10.04
N GLN A 135 -19.28 16.96 9.68
CA GLN A 135 -20.52 17.53 10.22
C GLN A 135 -21.76 16.86 9.61
N GLN A 136 -21.77 16.61 8.30
CA GLN A 136 -22.86 15.90 7.62
C GLN A 136 -23.01 14.46 8.12
N GLU A 137 -21.90 13.71 8.26
CA GLU A 137 -21.92 12.37 8.88
C GLU A 137 -22.50 12.40 10.29
N ARG A 138 -22.12 13.40 11.12
CA ARG A 138 -22.64 13.52 12.48
C ARG A 138 -24.15 13.81 12.49
N GLN A 139 -24.62 14.67 11.58
CA GLN A 139 -26.05 14.94 11.41
C GLN A 139 -26.81 13.69 10.93
N GLN A 140 -26.25 12.92 9.99
CA GLN A 140 -26.82 11.65 9.53
C GLN A 140 -26.88 10.60 10.64
N ARG A 141 -25.85 10.49 11.49
CA ARG A 141 -25.84 9.55 12.63
C ARG A 141 -26.89 9.91 13.68
N GLU A 142 -26.98 11.17 14.11
CA GLU A 142 -28.02 11.59 15.08
C GLU A 142 -29.45 11.50 14.48
N ALA A 143 -29.61 11.77 13.18
CA ALA A 143 -30.88 11.54 12.47
C ALA A 143 -31.27 10.05 12.44
N ALA A 144 -30.34 9.17 12.03
CA ALA A 144 -30.58 7.73 11.98
C ALA A 144 -30.87 7.15 13.38
N LYS A 145 -30.14 7.58 14.42
CA LYS A 145 -30.40 7.22 15.82
C LYS A 145 -31.78 7.68 16.30
N THR A 146 -32.24 8.86 15.89
CA THR A 146 -33.60 9.34 16.19
C THR A 146 -34.67 8.53 15.44
N ALA A 147 -34.43 8.23 14.16
CA ALA A 147 -35.33 7.40 13.35
C ALA A 147 -35.41 5.95 13.87
N TRP A 148 -34.30 5.39 14.33
CA TRP A 148 -34.22 4.06 14.98
C TRP A 148 -35.09 3.99 16.24
N GLN A 149 -35.00 4.99 17.12
CA GLN A 149 -35.83 5.08 18.33
C GLN A 149 -37.33 5.12 18.01
N LEU A 150 -37.73 5.79 16.92
CA LEU A 150 -39.11 5.80 16.45
C LEU A 150 -39.51 4.45 15.82
N ALA A 151 -38.62 3.84 15.03
CA ALA A 151 -38.89 2.59 14.33
C ALA A 151 -39.08 1.40 15.29
N GLN A 152 -38.37 1.36 16.41
CA GLN A 152 -38.55 0.32 17.45
C GLN A 152 -39.99 0.21 17.99
N ALA A 153 -40.78 1.29 17.95
CA ALA A 153 -42.18 1.30 18.37
C ALA A 153 -43.18 0.98 17.24
N GLY A 154 -42.75 0.99 15.97
CA GLY A 154 -43.63 0.94 14.79
C GLY A 154 -43.76 -0.40 14.09
N GLY A 155 -43.17 -1.48 14.62
CA GLY A 155 -43.23 -2.82 14.03
C GLY A 155 -42.47 -2.96 12.70
N ILE A 156 -42.76 -4.03 11.95
CA ILE A 156 -42.02 -4.42 10.73
C ILE A 156 -41.96 -3.27 9.72
N VAL A 157 -43.10 -2.66 9.38
CA VAL A 157 -43.19 -1.62 8.34
C VAL A 157 -42.35 -0.38 8.67
N ALA A 158 -42.32 0.05 9.94
CA ALA A 158 -41.47 1.16 10.36
C ALA A 158 -39.97 0.79 10.30
N MET A 159 -39.64 -0.47 10.59
CA MET A 159 -38.28 -0.98 10.54
C MET A 159 -37.75 -1.14 9.11
N GLU A 160 -38.59 -1.58 8.18
CA GLU A 160 -38.30 -1.59 6.74
C GLU A 160 -38.14 -0.17 6.19
N SER A 161 -39.00 0.77 6.63
CA SER A 161 -38.89 2.19 6.25
C SER A 161 -37.60 2.84 6.79
N PHE A 162 -37.16 2.48 8.00
CA PHE A 162 -35.87 2.88 8.56
C PHE A 162 -34.70 2.35 7.72
N LEU A 163 -34.70 1.06 7.37
CA LEU A 163 -33.68 0.45 6.52
C LEU A 163 -33.59 1.08 5.12
N ALA A 164 -34.71 1.53 4.56
CA ALA A 164 -34.75 2.23 3.27
C ALA A 164 -34.21 3.67 3.34
N GLN A 165 -34.37 4.35 4.49
CA GLN A 165 -33.92 5.74 4.69
C GLN A 165 -32.48 5.84 5.20
N HIS A 166 -31.99 4.84 5.92
CA HIS A 166 -30.68 4.82 6.57
C HIS A 166 -29.90 3.51 6.31
N PRO A 167 -29.63 3.15 5.03
CA PRO A 167 -29.06 1.86 4.65
C PRO A 167 -27.62 1.62 5.15
N ASP A 168 -26.89 2.69 5.47
CA ASP A 168 -25.49 2.66 5.95
C ASP A 168 -25.39 2.90 7.48
N SER A 169 -26.50 2.79 8.21
CA SER A 169 -26.54 3.02 9.66
C SER A 169 -26.01 1.85 10.49
N GLU A 170 -25.44 2.15 11.66
CA GLU A 170 -24.99 1.15 12.64
C GLU A 170 -26.12 0.21 13.10
N TYR A 171 -27.38 0.67 13.12
CA TYR A 171 -28.55 -0.11 13.54
C TYR A 171 -29.11 -1.04 12.45
N VAL A 172 -28.49 -1.12 11.25
CA VAL A 172 -29.00 -1.93 10.12
C VAL A 172 -29.02 -3.44 10.42
N SER A 173 -28.10 -3.93 11.24
CA SER A 173 -28.10 -5.32 11.72
C SER A 173 -29.25 -5.59 12.69
N GLU A 174 -29.38 -4.74 13.71
CA GLU A 174 -30.42 -4.83 14.75
C GLU A 174 -31.83 -4.70 14.14
N ALA A 175 -32.01 -3.79 13.19
CA ALA A 175 -33.26 -3.61 12.45
C ALA A 175 -33.68 -4.87 11.68
N ARG A 176 -32.74 -5.54 10.99
CA ARG A 176 -33.01 -6.78 10.26
C ARG A 176 -33.34 -7.93 11.20
N GLN A 177 -32.59 -8.10 12.29
CA GLN A 177 -32.89 -9.11 13.31
C GLN A 177 -34.29 -8.87 13.89
N ARG A 178 -34.63 -7.61 14.23
CA ARG A 178 -35.93 -7.29 14.81
C ARG A 178 -37.10 -7.53 13.87
N ILE A 179 -36.91 -7.36 12.55
CA ILE A 179 -37.91 -7.77 11.55
C ILE A 179 -38.13 -9.30 11.61
N GLN A 180 -37.06 -10.10 11.67
CA GLN A 180 -37.18 -11.55 11.76
C GLN A 180 -37.89 -11.99 13.05
N GLU A 181 -37.53 -11.42 14.20
CA GLU A 181 -38.21 -11.69 15.48
C GLU A 181 -39.72 -11.38 15.43
N LEU A 182 -40.11 -10.26 14.80
CA LEU A 182 -41.51 -9.89 14.65
C LEU A 182 -42.25 -10.82 13.69
N GLN A 183 -41.62 -11.20 12.57
CA GLN A 183 -42.16 -12.19 11.63
C GLN A 183 -42.31 -13.57 12.30
N GLU A 184 -41.39 -14.00 13.15
CA GLU A 184 -41.52 -15.23 13.92
C GLU A 184 -42.71 -15.18 14.89
N VAL A 185 -42.92 -14.05 15.57
CA VAL A 185 -44.11 -13.85 16.43
C VAL A 185 -45.41 -13.89 15.62
N GLU A 186 -45.49 -13.24 14.47
CA GLU A 186 -46.67 -13.30 13.58
C GLU A 186 -46.95 -14.73 13.09
N ASN A 187 -45.92 -15.44 12.64
CA ASN A 187 -46.03 -16.85 12.22
C ASN A 187 -46.46 -17.78 13.37
N LEU A 188 -45.96 -17.56 14.59
CA LEU A 188 -46.35 -18.32 15.77
C LEU A 188 -47.80 -18.05 16.18
N GLN A 189 -48.27 -16.80 16.11
CA GLN A 189 -49.68 -16.46 16.36
C GLN A 189 -50.60 -17.09 15.30
N GLU A 190 -50.22 -17.07 14.02
CA GLU A 190 -51.00 -17.72 12.96
C GLU A 190 -51.03 -19.24 13.13
N LEU A 191 -49.92 -19.86 13.58
CA LEU A 191 -49.85 -21.28 13.90
C LEU A 191 -50.72 -21.64 15.12
N GLN A 192 -50.71 -20.84 16.18
CA GLN A 192 -51.58 -21.02 17.34
C GLN A 192 -53.05 -20.94 16.93
N LYS A 193 -53.45 -19.92 16.16
CA LYS A 193 -54.81 -19.78 15.63
C LYS A 193 -55.25 -21.00 14.80
N LYS A 194 -54.34 -21.58 14.00
CA LYS A 194 -54.59 -22.82 13.23
C LYS A 194 -54.73 -24.05 14.14
N GLN A 195 -53.96 -24.13 15.22
CA GLN A 195 -54.10 -25.20 16.23
C GLN A 195 -55.40 -25.09 17.03
N GLU A 196 -55.82 -23.88 17.39
CA GLU A 196 -57.12 -23.62 18.04
C GLU A 196 -58.29 -23.95 17.12
N GLU A 197 -58.23 -23.58 15.83
CA GLU A 197 -59.22 -23.96 14.82
C GLU A 197 -59.31 -25.48 14.65
N GLU A 198 -58.17 -26.19 14.56
CA GLU A 198 -58.17 -27.65 14.46
C GLU A 198 -58.71 -28.29 15.75
N ALA A 199 -58.33 -27.82 16.95
CA ALA A 199 -58.88 -28.33 18.21
C ALA A 199 -60.41 -28.09 18.31
N SER A 200 -60.87 -26.91 17.91
CA SER A 200 -62.28 -26.54 17.81
C SER A 200 -63.03 -27.50 16.85
N TRP A 201 -62.48 -27.74 15.65
CA TRP A 201 -63.00 -28.71 14.68
C TRP A 201 -63.02 -30.14 15.22
N LEU A 202 -61.92 -30.62 15.83
CA LEU A 202 -61.81 -31.95 16.41
C LEU A 202 -62.86 -32.18 17.51
N SER A 203 -63.22 -31.15 18.28
CA SER A 203 -64.30 -31.22 19.28
C SER A 203 -65.70 -31.26 18.64
N ALA A 204 -65.93 -30.53 17.55
CA ALA A 204 -67.23 -30.42 16.91
C ALA A 204 -67.56 -31.59 15.97
N LYS A 205 -66.57 -32.11 15.23
CA LYS A 205 -66.77 -32.98 14.06
C LYS A 205 -67.57 -34.26 14.34
N ASP A 206 -67.43 -34.85 15.51
CA ASP A 206 -68.04 -36.15 15.88
C ASP A 206 -69.12 -36.03 16.98
N ALA A 207 -69.40 -34.82 17.48
CA ALA A 207 -70.29 -34.58 18.61
C ALA A 207 -71.76 -34.37 18.21
N SER A 208 -72.20 -33.10 18.05
CA SER A 208 -73.61 -32.76 17.82
C SER A 208 -73.82 -31.84 16.61
N ALA A 209 -75.02 -31.88 16.03
CA ALA A 209 -75.38 -31.01 14.91
C ALA A 209 -75.28 -29.52 15.27
N ASN A 210 -75.58 -29.16 16.53
CA ASN A 210 -75.53 -27.78 17.00
C ASN A 210 -74.09 -27.30 17.20
N GLN A 211 -73.18 -28.13 17.71
CA GLN A 211 -71.76 -27.74 17.84
C GLN A 211 -71.06 -27.57 16.49
N LEU A 212 -71.46 -28.36 15.49
CA LEU A 212 -71.05 -28.13 14.09
C LEU A 212 -71.57 -26.81 13.52
N GLU A 213 -72.72 -26.33 14.02
CA GLU A 213 -73.33 -25.04 13.66
C GLU A 213 -72.62 -23.88 14.40
N THR A 214 -72.24 -24.07 15.67
CA THR A 214 -71.38 -23.15 16.45
C THR A 214 -70.00 -22.99 15.83
N PHE A 215 -69.33 -24.10 15.46
CA PHE A 215 -68.04 -24.07 14.77
C PHE A 215 -68.09 -23.26 13.47
N LEU A 216 -69.16 -23.42 12.67
CA LEU A 216 -69.37 -22.67 11.43
C LEU A 216 -69.63 -21.16 11.63
N LEU A 217 -70.03 -20.73 12.83
CA LEU A 217 -70.18 -19.33 13.20
C LEU A 217 -68.87 -18.73 13.74
N GLN A 218 -68.04 -19.53 14.43
CA GLN A 218 -66.77 -19.10 15.00
C GLN A 218 -65.62 -19.10 13.98
N HIS A 219 -65.60 -20.05 13.04
CA HIS A 219 -64.55 -20.20 12.03
C HIS A 219 -65.15 -20.22 10.61
N PRO A 220 -65.78 -19.12 10.14
CA PRO A 220 -66.56 -19.09 8.89
C PRO A 220 -65.73 -19.28 7.61
N GLU A 221 -64.41 -19.06 7.69
CA GLU A 221 -63.45 -19.23 6.59
C GLU A 221 -62.60 -20.51 6.70
N SER A 222 -62.80 -21.33 7.74
CA SER A 222 -62.03 -22.56 7.97
C SER A 222 -62.06 -23.50 6.77
N GLY A 223 -60.93 -24.17 6.51
CA GLY A 223 -60.84 -25.25 5.52
C GLY A 223 -61.88 -26.37 5.76
N HIS A 224 -62.28 -26.58 7.01
CA HIS A 224 -63.24 -27.61 7.43
C HIS A 224 -64.71 -27.21 7.18
N THR A 225 -65.01 -25.94 6.85
CA THR A 225 -66.38 -25.44 6.63
C THR A 225 -67.18 -26.28 5.63
N LYS A 226 -66.55 -26.79 4.58
CA LYS A 226 -67.17 -27.65 3.56
C LYS A 226 -67.62 -29.00 4.14
N GLU A 227 -66.81 -29.63 5.00
CA GLU A 227 -67.17 -30.89 5.66
C GLU A 227 -68.17 -30.65 6.79
N ALA A 228 -67.98 -29.59 7.59
CA ALA A 228 -68.86 -29.19 8.67
C ALA A 228 -70.31 -28.97 8.19
N ARG A 229 -70.53 -28.39 7.00
CA ARG A 229 -71.86 -28.22 6.39
C ARG A 229 -72.50 -29.53 5.89
N LEU A 230 -71.72 -30.61 5.72
CA LEU A 230 -72.18 -31.92 5.22
C LEU A 230 -72.45 -32.93 6.34
N ARG A 231 -71.68 -32.90 7.44
CA ARG A 231 -71.82 -33.85 8.56
C ARG A 231 -73.21 -33.84 9.24
N PRO A 232 -73.85 -32.70 9.58
CA PRO A 232 -75.17 -32.69 10.22
C PRO A 232 -76.25 -33.37 9.39
N LYS A 233 -76.20 -33.23 8.06
CA LYS A 233 -77.12 -33.89 7.12
C LYS A 233 -76.95 -35.41 7.13
N LYS A 234 -75.70 -35.90 7.21
CA LYS A 234 -75.38 -37.34 7.39
C LYS A 234 -75.78 -37.85 8.78
N ILE A 235 -75.57 -37.09 9.86
CA ILE A 235 -75.92 -37.46 11.23
C ILE A 235 -77.45 -37.54 11.41
N ARG A 236 -78.21 -36.53 10.94
CA ARG A 236 -79.69 -36.56 10.99
C ARG A 236 -80.26 -37.73 10.17
N ARG A 237 -79.66 -38.09 9.02
CA ARG A 237 -79.99 -39.34 8.29
C ARG A 237 -79.64 -40.60 9.08
N LYS A 238 -78.43 -40.71 9.67
CA LYS A 238 -78.02 -41.88 10.47
C LYS A 238 -78.88 -42.09 11.72
N LYS A 239 -79.39 -41.03 12.38
CA LYS A 239 -80.37 -41.17 13.47
C LYS A 239 -81.70 -41.77 12.98
N LYS A 240 -82.24 -41.31 11.85
CA LYS A 240 -83.44 -41.94 11.23
C LYS A 240 -83.21 -43.41 10.86
N ILE A 241 -82.04 -43.74 10.31
CA ILE A 241 -81.70 -45.13 9.93
C ILE A 241 -81.48 -46.03 11.15
N ARG A 242 -80.82 -45.56 12.23
CA ARG A 242 -80.67 -46.35 13.46
C ARG A 242 -82.00 -46.61 14.17
N ALA A 243 -82.92 -45.64 14.17
CA ALA A 243 -84.28 -45.84 14.68
C ALA A 243 -85.05 -46.95 13.93
N ALA A 244 -84.79 -47.12 12.62
CA ALA A 244 -85.34 -48.24 11.84
C ALA A 244 -84.56 -49.55 12.02
N ALA A 245 -83.23 -49.49 12.13
CA ALA A 245 -82.37 -50.67 12.24
C ALA A 245 -82.50 -51.41 13.58
N SER A 246 -82.92 -50.73 14.66
CA SER A 246 -83.28 -51.37 15.93
C SER A 246 -84.54 -52.27 15.84
N ALA A 247 -85.27 -52.25 14.73
CA ALA A 247 -86.41 -53.13 14.48
C ALA A 247 -86.09 -54.32 13.54
N LEU A 248 -84.92 -54.36 12.92
CA LEU A 248 -84.55 -55.38 11.90
C LEU A 248 -83.10 -55.87 12.09
N ALA A 249 -82.88 -56.59 13.20
CA ALA A 249 -81.62 -57.26 13.53
C ALA A 249 -81.80 -58.77 13.78
N ILE A 250 -82.63 -59.42 12.95
CA ILE A 250 -82.81 -60.88 12.88
C ILE A 250 -82.61 -61.28 11.40
N ILE A 251 -82.16 -62.51 11.14
CA ILE A 251 -81.85 -63.10 9.82
C ILE A 251 -80.47 -62.72 9.24
N PHE A 252 -79.43 -63.29 9.86
CA PHE A 252 -78.35 -64.14 9.33
C PHE A 252 -77.66 -63.93 7.94
N ILE A 253 -76.42 -64.43 7.87
CA ILE A 253 -75.41 -64.23 6.81
C ILE A 253 -75.11 -65.52 6.02
N ILE A 254 -74.96 -65.47 4.69
CA ILE A 254 -74.37 -66.54 3.84
C ILE A 254 -73.55 -65.97 2.64
N LEU A 255 -72.25 -66.34 2.56
CA LEU A 255 -71.35 -66.75 1.42
C LEU A 255 -71.57 -66.21 -0.03
N ILE A 256 -70.61 -66.06 -0.99
CA ILE A 256 -69.12 -66.20 -1.17
C ILE A 256 -68.73 -65.62 -2.58
N PHE A 257 -67.46 -65.25 -2.89
CA PHE A 257 -66.70 -65.55 -4.16
C PHE A 257 -65.27 -64.94 -4.27
N ARG A 258 -64.51 -65.24 -5.36
CA ARG A 258 -63.02 -65.14 -5.51
C ARG A 258 -62.54 -65.04 -7.00
N SER A 259 -61.30 -64.58 -7.24
CA SER A 259 -60.38 -64.84 -8.42
C SER A 259 -60.26 -63.83 -9.61
N GLY A 260 -59.06 -63.76 -10.26
CA GLY A 260 -58.76 -63.05 -11.55
C GLY A 260 -57.25 -62.96 -11.95
N CYS A 261 -56.87 -62.98 -13.27
CA CYS A 261 -55.49 -63.04 -13.86
C CYS A 261 -55.36 -62.20 -15.18
N SER A 262 -54.28 -62.07 -16.01
CA SER A 262 -52.93 -62.70 -16.21
C SER A 262 -51.85 -61.66 -16.72
N ASN A 263 -51.06 -61.65 -17.85
CA ASN A 263 -50.84 -62.49 -19.07
C ASN A 263 -49.59 -62.07 -19.95
N LYS A 264 -48.76 -63.03 -20.46
CA LYS A 264 -47.97 -63.07 -21.76
C LYS A 264 -46.64 -62.26 -22.04
N SER A 265 -45.97 -62.59 -23.18
CA SER A 265 -44.57 -62.26 -23.69
C SER A 265 -44.47 -62.54 -25.25
N PRO A 266 -43.33 -62.77 -26.03
CA PRO A 266 -41.85 -62.82 -25.79
C PRO A 266 -40.78 -62.08 -26.75
N PRO A 267 -40.10 -62.59 -27.86
CA PRO A 267 -38.65 -62.32 -28.20
C PRO A 267 -38.31 -61.85 -29.69
N PRO A 268 -37.16 -62.18 -30.40
CA PRO A 268 -35.73 -61.69 -30.37
C PRO A 268 -35.07 -61.30 -31.77
N SER A 269 -33.72 -61.05 -31.87
CA SER A 269 -32.72 -61.43 -32.96
C SER A 269 -31.40 -60.52 -33.03
N PRO A 270 -30.46 -60.50 -34.05
CA PRO A 270 -29.09 -61.08 -33.88
C PRO A 270 -27.80 -60.44 -34.56
N LEU A 271 -26.60 -61.01 -34.26
CA LEU A 271 -25.36 -61.27 -35.10
C LEU A 271 -24.29 -60.21 -35.59
N ALA A 272 -23.03 -60.41 -35.11
CA ALA A 272 -21.70 -60.48 -35.82
C ALA A 272 -21.12 -59.29 -36.67
N PRO A 273 -19.87 -59.31 -37.25
CA PRO A 273 -18.69 -60.23 -37.16
C PRO A 273 -17.32 -59.51 -36.89
N ALA A 274 -16.16 -60.15 -37.19
CA ALA A 274 -14.80 -59.56 -37.08
C ALA A 274 -13.74 -60.13 -38.10
N PRO A 275 -12.68 -59.38 -38.45
CA PRO A 275 -11.42 -59.86 -39.09
C PRO A 275 -10.14 -59.39 -38.33
N SER A 276 -8.88 -59.70 -38.69
CA SER A 276 -8.20 -60.89 -39.27
C SER A 276 -6.65 -60.75 -39.02
N GLN A 277 -5.80 -61.67 -39.51
CA GLN A 277 -4.32 -61.68 -39.28
C GLN A 277 -3.55 -60.79 -40.32
N ARG A 278 -2.21 -60.59 -40.34
CA ARG A 278 -1.06 -61.42 -39.92
C ARG A 278 0.30 -60.66 -39.90
N GLU A 279 1.33 -61.28 -39.30
CA GLU A 279 2.79 -61.19 -39.59
C GLU A 279 3.57 -59.84 -39.64
N LYS A 280 4.55 -59.71 -38.72
CA LYS A 280 5.88 -59.11 -38.96
C LYS A 280 6.90 -59.69 -37.95
N SER A 281 8.11 -60.05 -38.41
CA SER A 281 9.31 -60.17 -37.54
C SER A 281 10.62 -60.19 -38.33
N GLY A 282 11.00 -59.03 -38.91
CA GLY A 282 12.42 -58.68 -39.00
C GLY A 282 12.84 -58.06 -37.67
N GLN A 283 13.99 -58.42 -37.12
CA GLN A 283 14.44 -57.90 -35.82
C GLN A 283 14.82 -56.41 -35.93
N ALA A 284 13.90 -55.53 -35.52
CA ALA A 284 14.20 -54.12 -35.31
C ALA A 284 15.02 -53.96 -34.02
N LYS A 285 15.97 -53.01 -34.02
CA LYS A 285 16.63 -52.56 -32.79
C LYS A 285 15.61 -51.73 -32.00
N GLU A 286 15.19 -52.21 -30.84
CA GLU A 286 14.26 -51.46 -29.98
C GLU A 286 14.95 -50.20 -29.42
N CYS A 287 14.35 -49.03 -29.65
CA CYS A 287 14.87 -47.78 -29.11
C CYS A 287 14.65 -47.70 -27.59
N LYS A 288 15.65 -47.21 -26.86
CA LYS A 288 15.55 -46.99 -25.41
C LYS A 288 14.62 -45.81 -25.13
N LEU A 289 13.62 -46.03 -24.27
CA LEU A 289 12.83 -44.99 -23.63
C LEU A 289 13.43 -44.70 -22.25
N GLN A 290 13.50 -43.42 -21.86
CA GLN A 290 13.89 -42.99 -20.51
C GLN A 290 12.66 -42.60 -19.67
N GLN A 291 11.54 -42.26 -20.32
CA GLN A 291 10.23 -42.08 -19.68
C GLN A 291 9.89 -43.29 -18.80
N ARG A 292 9.47 -43.04 -17.56
CA ARG A 292 9.06 -44.11 -16.63
C ARG A 292 7.58 -44.43 -16.80
N PHE A 293 7.28 -45.70 -17.07
CA PHE A 293 5.92 -46.23 -17.17
C PHE A 293 5.62 -47.10 -15.95
N GLN A 294 4.86 -46.57 -15.00
CA GLN A 294 4.39 -47.35 -13.85
C GLN A 294 3.45 -48.47 -14.33
N ASP A 295 3.55 -49.65 -13.69
CA ASP A 295 2.70 -50.84 -13.91
C ASP A 295 2.66 -51.44 -15.34
N ALA A 296 3.45 -50.93 -16.29
CA ALA A 296 3.49 -51.45 -17.65
C ALA A 296 4.40 -52.69 -17.78
N ASP A 297 3.88 -53.76 -18.40
CA ASP A 297 4.66 -54.96 -18.79
C ASP A 297 5.09 -54.93 -20.26
N ASN A 298 4.49 -54.06 -21.07
CA ASN A 298 4.72 -53.98 -22.50
C ASN A 298 4.62 -52.52 -22.97
N VAL A 299 5.76 -51.96 -23.39
CA VAL A 299 5.88 -50.58 -23.89
C VAL A 299 6.45 -50.61 -25.30
N LYS A 300 5.78 -49.94 -26.24
CA LYS A 300 6.16 -49.91 -27.66
C LYS A 300 6.35 -48.49 -28.15
N TRP A 301 7.34 -48.29 -29.02
CA TRP A 301 7.61 -47.05 -29.75
C TRP A 301 7.50 -47.31 -31.25
N SER A 302 6.94 -46.37 -32.01
CA SER A 302 6.73 -46.51 -33.47
C SER A 302 7.64 -45.65 -34.34
N GLY A 303 8.46 -44.77 -33.75
CA GLY A 303 9.36 -43.85 -34.45
C GLY A 303 10.81 -44.35 -34.50
N GLU A 304 11.73 -43.43 -34.76
CA GLU A 304 13.16 -43.74 -34.93
C GLU A 304 13.95 -43.68 -33.60
N CYS A 305 15.22 -44.10 -33.65
CA CYS A 305 16.17 -43.89 -32.56
C CYS A 305 17.25 -42.90 -32.99
N ASN A 306 17.72 -42.06 -32.07
CA ASN A 306 18.94 -41.28 -32.28
C ASN A 306 20.21 -42.15 -32.25
N SER A 307 21.36 -41.55 -32.54
CA SER A 307 22.67 -42.24 -32.57
C SER A 307 23.09 -42.87 -31.23
N GLY A 308 22.55 -42.40 -30.11
CA GLY A 308 22.72 -43.03 -28.78
C GLY A 308 21.80 -44.23 -28.53
N GLY A 309 20.90 -44.55 -29.48
CA GLY A 309 19.91 -45.63 -29.36
C GLY A 309 18.68 -45.27 -28.55
N PHE A 310 18.45 -43.99 -28.24
CA PHE A 310 17.24 -43.52 -27.56
C PHE A 310 16.14 -43.11 -28.54
N ALA A 311 14.87 -43.30 -28.18
CA ALA A 311 13.74 -42.90 -29.01
C ALA A 311 13.73 -41.38 -29.26
N GLN A 312 13.54 -40.99 -30.53
CA GLN A 312 13.71 -39.60 -30.98
C GLN A 312 12.73 -39.27 -32.13
N GLY A 313 12.26 -38.03 -32.18
CA GLY A 313 11.39 -37.53 -33.25
C GLY A 313 9.91 -37.85 -33.01
N HIS A 314 9.10 -37.73 -34.06
CA HIS A 314 7.65 -37.96 -33.97
C HIS A 314 7.31 -39.46 -33.98
N GLY A 315 6.32 -39.86 -33.18
CA GLY A 315 5.78 -41.21 -33.21
C GLY A 315 4.75 -41.49 -32.11
N ILE A 316 4.40 -42.75 -31.95
CA ILE A 316 3.45 -43.23 -30.94
C ILE A 316 4.19 -44.08 -29.90
N VAL A 317 4.05 -43.72 -28.63
CA VAL A 317 4.37 -44.61 -27.49
C VAL A 317 3.07 -45.22 -26.97
N GLN A 318 3.02 -46.54 -26.85
CA GLN A 318 1.92 -47.25 -26.19
C GLN A 318 2.46 -48.11 -25.06
N ALA A 319 2.07 -47.80 -23.82
CA ALA A 319 2.36 -48.60 -22.64
C ALA A 319 1.12 -49.37 -22.20
N SER A 320 1.30 -50.64 -21.83
CA SER A 320 0.22 -51.57 -21.55
C SER A 320 0.60 -52.58 -20.46
N ARG A 321 -0.43 -53.16 -19.85
CA ARG A 321 -0.36 -54.29 -18.92
C ARG A 321 -1.27 -55.40 -19.42
N GLY A 322 -0.69 -56.46 -19.98
CA GLY A 322 -1.41 -57.52 -20.67
C GLY A 322 -2.25 -57.00 -21.84
N LYS A 323 -3.58 -56.95 -21.68
CA LYS A 323 -4.52 -56.41 -22.67
C LYS A 323 -4.97 -54.97 -22.41
N HIS A 324 -4.60 -54.37 -21.28
CA HIS A 324 -5.06 -53.03 -20.89
C HIS A 324 -4.01 -51.98 -21.30
N ILE A 325 -4.43 -50.97 -22.06
CA ILE A 325 -3.58 -49.81 -22.36
C ILE A 325 -3.58 -48.89 -21.14
N LEU A 326 -2.39 -48.67 -20.57
CA LEU A 326 -2.18 -47.76 -19.44
C LEU A 326 -1.90 -46.33 -19.89
N LEU A 327 -1.31 -46.18 -21.08
CA LEU A 327 -0.92 -44.89 -21.65
C LEU A 327 -0.76 -45.04 -23.17
N ARG A 328 -1.31 -44.09 -23.95
CA ARG A 328 -0.93 -43.86 -25.34
C ARG A 328 -0.52 -42.40 -25.51
N TYR A 329 0.72 -42.17 -25.91
CA TYR A 329 1.24 -40.86 -26.28
C TYR A 329 1.49 -40.84 -27.80
N GLU A 330 1.19 -39.72 -28.45
CA GLU A 330 1.42 -39.47 -29.87
C GLU A 330 1.96 -38.06 -30.05
N GLY A 331 3.22 -37.92 -30.48
CA GLY A 331 3.94 -36.65 -30.46
C GLY A 331 5.45 -36.80 -30.58
N GLU A 332 6.18 -35.80 -30.14
CA GLU A 332 7.65 -35.74 -30.18
C GLU A 332 8.32 -36.41 -28.97
N LEU A 333 9.37 -37.19 -29.23
CA LEU A 333 10.31 -37.64 -28.21
C LEU A 333 11.68 -37.01 -28.42
N SER A 334 12.35 -36.70 -27.30
CA SER A 334 13.75 -36.29 -27.28
C SER A 334 14.52 -37.11 -26.24
N ASN A 335 15.60 -37.78 -26.67
CA ASN A 335 16.41 -38.68 -25.84
C ASN A 335 15.62 -39.74 -25.04
N GLY A 336 14.45 -40.15 -25.53
CA GLY A 336 13.58 -41.13 -24.87
C GLY A 336 12.59 -40.57 -23.84
N TYR A 337 12.46 -39.25 -23.73
CA TYR A 337 11.41 -38.55 -22.96
C TYR A 337 10.38 -37.90 -23.87
N PHE A 338 9.14 -37.71 -23.39
CA PHE A 338 8.17 -36.86 -24.07
C PHE A 338 8.67 -35.40 -24.14
N HIS A 339 8.54 -34.79 -25.32
CA HIS A 339 9.05 -33.45 -25.61
C HIS A 339 8.12 -32.75 -26.61
N GLY A 340 8.38 -31.49 -26.94
CA GLY A 340 7.71 -30.78 -28.05
C GLY A 340 6.18 -30.82 -27.96
N LYS A 341 5.51 -31.02 -29.09
CA LYS A 341 4.05 -31.22 -29.12
C LYS A 341 3.65 -32.69 -29.00
N GLY A 342 2.58 -32.96 -28.25
CA GLY A 342 1.99 -34.29 -28.19
C GLY A 342 0.57 -34.36 -27.62
N VAL A 343 -0.06 -35.51 -27.84
CA VAL A 343 -1.35 -35.93 -27.29
C VAL A 343 -1.14 -37.16 -26.42
N LEU A 344 -1.50 -37.05 -25.14
CA LEU A 344 -1.37 -38.10 -24.13
C LEU A 344 -2.76 -38.57 -23.69
N ILE A 345 -3.03 -39.87 -23.81
CA ILE A 345 -4.30 -40.50 -23.42
C ILE A 345 -4.01 -41.55 -22.32
N ARG A 346 -4.74 -41.44 -21.20
CA ARG A 346 -4.73 -42.37 -20.07
C ARG A 346 -6.11 -43.03 -19.87
N PRO A 347 -6.22 -44.08 -19.03
CA PRO A 347 -7.48 -44.62 -18.53
C PRO A 347 -8.45 -43.54 -18.01
N ALA A 348 -9.74 -43.89 -17.94
CA ALA A 348 -10.84 -42.93 -17.78
C ALA A 348 -10.83 -41.81 -18.84
N LYS A 349 -10.32 -42.11 -20.05
CA LYS A 349 -10.20 -41.19 -21.21
C LYS A 349 -9.55 -39.83 -20.89
N LEU A 350 -8.74 -39.73 -19.84
CA LEU A 350 -8.04 -38.47 -19.56
C LEU A 350 -7.08 -38.19 -20.72
N ARG A 351 -7.39 -37.12 -21.46
CA ARG A 351 -6.69 -36.67 -22.67
C ARG A 351 -6.01 -35.35 -22.36
N PHE A 352 -4.71 -35.29 -22.55
CA PHE A 352 -3.94 -34.05 -22.59
C PHE A 352 -3.46 -33.80 -24.02
N GLU A 353 -3.49 -32.56 -24.47
CA GLU A 353 -2.93 -32.10 -25.75
C GLU A 353 -2.16 -30.81 -25.52
N GLY A 354 -0.86 -30.78 -25.85
CA GLY A 354 -0.03 -29.62 -25.55
C GLY A 354 1.47 -29.82 -25.70
N ASP A 355 2.20 -28.94 -25.02
CA ASP A 355 3.64 -28.90 -24.87
C ASP A 355 4.12 -29.85 -23.76
N PHE A 356 5.19 -30.60 -24.05
CA PHE A 356 5.91 -31.46 -23.12
C PHE A 356 7.37 -31.03 -23.03
N GLN A 357 7.95 -31.15 -21.84
CA GLN A 357 9.39 -30.99 -21.63
C GLN A 357 9.88 -32.06 -20.66
N ASP A 358 10.99 -32.72 -21.01
CA ASP A 358 11.72 -33.69 -20.20
C ASP A 358 10.84 -34.79 -19.58
N GLY A 359 9.76 -35.14 -20.28
CA GLY A 359 8.78 -36.18 -19.93
C GLY A 359 7.48 -35.69 -19.30
N GLU A 360 7.41 -34.42 -18.89
CA GLU A 360 6.27 -33.83 -18.17
C GLU A 360 5.49 -32.83 -19.06
N PRO A 361 4.15 -32.70 -18.87
CA PRO A 361 3.37 -31.67 -19.54
C PRO A 361 3.70 -30.29 -18.95
N THR A 362 3.89 -29.28 -19.81
CA THR A 362 4.19 -27.89 -19.37
C THR A 362 3.08 -26.91 -19.71
N LYS A 363 2.35 -27.13 -20.81
CA LYS A 363 1.23 -26.27 -21.21
C LYS A 363 0.28 -27.00 -22.14
N GLY A 364 -1.03 -26.94 -21.92
CA GLY A 364 -1.96 -27.61 -22.80
C GLY A 364 -3.41 -27.56 -22.37
N ILE A 365 -4.21 -28.33 -23.09
CA ILE A 365 -5.61 -28.63 -22.80
C ILE A 365 -5.66 -30.03 -22.17
N MET A 366 -6.29 -30.16 -21.00
CA MET A 366 -6.58 -31.46 -20.39
C MET A 366 -8.09 -31.65 -20.27
N GLU A 367 -8.59 -32.74 -20.82
CA GLU A 367 -10.00 -33.13 -20.85
C GLU A 367 -10.17 -34.50 -20.17
N THR A 368 -11.28 -34.66 -19.44
CA THR A 368 -11.63 -35.89 -18.71
C THR A 368 -12.78 -36.63 -19.39
N SER A 369 -13.02 -37.91 -19.06
CA SER A 369 -14.22 -38.65 -19.52
C SER A 369 -15.53 -37.90 -19.27
N ASP A 370 -15.55 -37.13 -18.18
CA ASP A 370 -16.74 -36.50 -17.61
C ASP A 370 -16.96 -35.09 -18.19
N GLY A 371 -16.11 -34.65 -19.13
CA GLY A 371 -16.23 -33.37 -19.82
C GLY A 371 -15.67 -32.16 -19.06
N MET A 372 -15.06 -32.35 -17.88
CA MET A 372 -14.26 -31.29 -17.25
C MET A 372 -13.02 -31.01 -18.10
N ARG A 373 -12.75 -29.73 -18.36
CA ARG A 373 -11.71 -29.25 -19.28
C ARG A 373 -10.86 -28.15 -18.64
N TYR A 374 -9.55 -28.36 -18.57
CA TYR A 374 -8.55 -27.36 -18.17
C TYR A 374 -7.77 -26.88 -19.39
N GLU A 375 -7.47 -25.58 -19.47
CA GLU A 375 -6.63 -24.98 -20.50
C GLU A 375 -5.66 -23.99 -19.84
N GLY A 376 -4.36 -24.32 -19.79
CA GLY A 376 -3.40 -23.58 -18.99
C GLY A 376 -1.99 -24.19 -18.97
N ASN A 377 -1.18 -23.78 -18.00
CA ASN A 377 0.18 -24.29 -17.80
C ASN A 377 0.22 -25.29 -16.64
N PHE A 378 1.26 -26.12 -16.64
CA PHE A 378 1.45 -27.22 -15.74
C PHE A 378 2.86 -27.16 -15.16
N GLN A 379 3.01 -27.51 -13.88
CA GLN A 379 4.30 -27.66 -13.22
C GLN A 379 4.20 -28.81 -12.22
N ASP A 380 5.16 -29.73 -12.24
CA ASP A 380 5.20 -30.91 -11.37
C ASP A 380 3.89 -31.73 -11.39
N GLY A 381 3.25 -31.81 -12.57
CA GLY A 381 1.95 -32.46 -12.78
C GLY A 381 0.71 -31.69 -12.27
N LEU A 382 0.90 -30.51 -11.67
CA LEU A 382 -0.16 -29.67 -11.10
C LEU A 382 -0.48 -28.45 -11.96
N PHE A 383 -1.70 -27.91 -11.81
CA PHE A 383 -2.13 -26.67 -12.47
C PHE A 383 -1.33 -25.46 -11.94
N GLN A 384 -0.79 -24.65 -12.86
CA GLN A 384 0.12 -23.55 -12.52
C GLN A 384 -0.01 -22.33 -13.45
N GLY A 385 0.05 -21.13 -12.87
CA GLY A 385 -0.08 -19.87 -13.61
C GLY A 385 -1.51 -19.58 -14.06
N PHE A 386 -1.69 -18.69 -15.04
CA PHE A 386 -3.02 -18.38 -15.57
C PHE A 386 -3.61 -19.56 -16.36
N ALA A 387 -4.85 -19.92 -16.06
CA ALA A 387 -5.60 -20.98 -16.73
C ALA A 387 -7.11 -20.74 -16.73
N ILE A 388 -7.81 -21.52 -17.55
CA ILE A 388 -9.27 -21.59 -17.65
C ILE A 388 -9.70 -23.02 -17.31
N PHE A 389 -10.63 -23.18 -16.37
CA PHE A 389 -11.18 -24.47 -15.96
C PHE A 389 -12.70 -24.49 -16.14
N SER A 390 -13.19 -25.41 -16.97
CA SER A 390 -14.59 -25.54 -17.36
C SER A 390 -15.18 -26.83 -16.81
N ILE A 391 -16.22 -26.70 -15.97
CA ILE A 391 -16.91 -27.80 -15.29
C ILE A 391 -18.32 -27.92 -15.89
N PRO A 392 -18.75 -29.08 -16.42
CA PRO A 392 -20.13 -29.26 -16.89
C PRO A 392 -21.12 -29.18 -15.73
N ARG A 393 -22.34 -28.70 -16.01
CA ARG A 393 -23.38 -28.45 -15.00
C ARG A 393 -23.72 -29.67 -14.12
N GLU A 394 -23.62 -30.87 -14.66
CA GLU A 394 -23.88 -32.14 -13.97
C GLU A 394 -22.81 -32.49 -12.91
N PHE A 395 -21.63 -31.88 -13.00
CA PHE A 395 -20.49 -32.08 -12.08
C PHE A 395 -20.16 -30.83 -11.26
N TYR A 396 -21.00 -29.78 -11.32
CA TYR A 396 -20.81 -28.57 -10.52
C TYR A 396 -21.25 -28.82 -9.06
N ASP A 397 -20.31 -28.64 -8.13
CA ASP A 397 -20.52 -28.83 -6.69
C ASP A 397 -20.20 -27.55 -5.94
N LYS A 398 -21.24 -26.89 -5.40
CA LYS A 398 -21.12 -25.59 -4.73
C LYS A 398 -20.23 -25.63 -3.47
N GLU A 399 -19.98 -26.78 -2.87
CA GLU A 399 -19.10 -26.92 -1.70
C GLU A 399 -17.64 -27.15 -2.08
N LYS A 400 -17.37 -27.62 -3.31
CA LYS A 400 -16.02 -27.96 -3.81
C LYS A 400 -15.49 -27.00 -4.89
N THR A 401 -16.39 -26.29 -5.58
CA THR A 401 -16.09 -25.33 -6.65
C THR A 401 -16.02 -23.91 -6.11
N SER A 402 -15.14 -23.06 -6.66
CA SER A 402 -14.99 -21.67 -6.25
C SER A 402 -16.25 -20.86 -6.56
N SER A 403 -16.62 -19.92 -5.69
CA SER A 403 -17.74 -19.00 -5.94
C SER A 403 -17.44 -17.91 -6.97
N LYS A 404 -16.22 -17.87 -7.52
CA LYS A 404 -15.68 -16.78 -8.36
C LYS A 404 -15.71 -17.03 -9.87
N GLY A 405 -16.23 -18.18 -10.32
CA GLY A 405 -16.42 -18.52 -11.74
C GLY A 405 -17.77 -18.04 -12.32
N ILE A 406 -17.95 -18.21 -13.63
CA ILE A 406 -19.08 -17.66 -14.41
C ILE A 406 -19.75 -18.79 -15.23
N TRP A 407 -21.09 -18.83 -15.25
CA TRP A 407 -21.82 -19.75 -16.12
C TRP A 407 -21.80 -19.31 -17.59
N LYS A 408 -21.43 -20.22 -18.50
CA LYS A 408 -21.48 -20.03 -19.96
C LYS A 408 -22.19 -21.22 -20.60
N GLY A 409 -23.50 -21.10 -20.79
CA GLY A 409 -24.35 -22.22 -21.21
C GLY A 409 -24.37 -23.32 -20.14
N ASN A 410 -24.05 -24.56 -20.53
CA ASN A 410 -24.03 -25.72 -19.63
C ASN A 410 -22.71 -25.91 -18.87
N PHE A 411 -21.78 -24.95 -18.90
CA PHE A 411 -20.50 -25.02 -18.20
C PHE A 411 -20.35 -23.89 -17.18
N TYR A 412 -19.83 -24.22 -16.00
CA TYR A 412 -19.26 -23.25 -15.07
C TYR A 412 -17.79 -23.06 -15.41
N ILE A 413 -17.36 -21.81 -15.64
CA ILE A 413 -16.00 -21.47 -16.04
C ILE A 413 -15.33 -20.68 -14.92
N GLU A 414 -14.36 -21.30 -14.28
CA GLU A 414 -13.36 -20.61 -13.47
C GLU A 414 -12.21 -20.15 -14.38
N GLN A 415 -11.68 -18.95 -14.15
CA GLN A 415 -10.49 -18.48 -14.85
C GLN A 415 -9.70 -17.53 -13.94
N GLY A 416 -8.38 -17.67 -13.98
CA GLY A 416 -7.52 -17.01 -13.00
C GLY A 416 -6.16 -17.68 -12.87
N VAL A 417 -5.44 -17.33 -11.81
CA VAL A 417 -4.10 -17.85 -11.52
C VAL A 417 -4.19 -19.01 -10.54
N PHE A 418 -3.59 -20.13 -10.90
CA PHE A 418 -3.42 -21.31 -10.07
C PHE A 418 -1.99 -21.38 -9.53
N GLU A 419 -1.83 -21.80 -8.28
CA GLU A 419 -0.54 -22.22 -7.71
C GLU A 419 -0.71 -23.61 -7.09
N LYS A 420 0.16 -24.57 -7.47
CA LYS A 420 0.18 -25.94 -6.92
C LYS A 420 -1.21 -26.61 -6.95
N GLY A 421 -1.92 -26.45 -8.06
CA GLY A 421 -3.27 -27.02 -8.24
C GLY A 421 -4.43 -26.19 -7.66
N LYS A 422 -4.18 -25.09 -6.95
CA LYS A 422 -5.23 -24.28 -6.29
C LYS A 422 -5.41 -22.91 -6.95
N LEU A 423 -6.66 -22.52 -7.23
CA LEU A 423 -7.01 -21.17 -7.69
C LEU A 423 -6.74 -20.14 -6.59
N ILE A 424 -5.76 -19.26 -6.78
CA ILE A 424 -5.38 -18.22 -5.81
C ILE A 424 -6.07 -16.87 -6.12
N HIS A 425 -6.05 -16.43 -7.38
CA HIS A 425 -6.77 -15.23 -7.85
C HIS A 425 -7.72 -15.62 -8.99
N SER A 426 -8.95 -15.12 -8.98
CA SER A 426 -9.96 -15.37 -10.03
C SER A 426 -10.25 -14.06 -10.75
N CYS A 427 -10.08 -14.03 -12.07
CA CYS A 427 -10.04 -12.79 -12.84
C CYS A 427 -10.42 -13.02 -14.31
N PRO A 428 -11.11 -12.07 -14.95
CA PRO A 428 -11.83 -12.30 -16.22
C PRO A 428 -10.92 -12.48 -17.46
N SER A 429 -9.61 -12.24 -17.32
CA SER A 429 -8.59 -12.47 -18.34
C SER A 429 -7.20 -12.40 -17.71
N LYS A 430 -6.17 -12.93 -18.39
CA LYS A 430 -4.79 -12.83 -17.90
C LYS A 430 -4.35 -11.37 -17.63
N PRO A 431 -4.56 -10.38 -18.53
CA PRO A 431 -4.23 -8.97 -18.24
C PRO A 431 -5.06 -8.29 -17.16
N ALA A 432 -6.14 -8.94 -16.66
CA ALA A 432 -6.81 -8.52 -15.43
C ALA A 432 -6.09 -9.09 -14.19
N CYS A 433 -5.72 -10.37 -14.21
CA CYS A 433 -4.92 -10.99 -13.16
C CYS A 433 -3.55 -10.33 -12.99
N ASP A 434 -2.83 -10.09 -14.09
CA ASP A 434 -1.49 -9.49 -14.07
C ASP A 434 -1.50 -8.10 -13.40
N ARG A 435 -2.57 -7.31 -13.61
CA ARG A 435 -2.77 -6.02 -12.93
C ARG A 435 -3.12 -6.17 -11.46
N GLN A 436 -4.11 -6.99 -11.12
CA GLN A 436 -4.51 -7.21 -9.72
C GLN A 436 -3.35 -7.72 -8.86
N ILE A 437 -2.49 -8.57 -9.42
CA ILE A 437 -1.31 -9.10 -8.73
C ILE A 437 -0.25 -8.01 -8.48
N GLU A 438 -0.03 -7.07 -9.41
CA GLU A 438 0.87 -5.93 -9.14
C GLU A 438 0.23 -4.88 -8.21
N GLU A 439 -1.09 -4.64 -8.31
CA GLU A 439 -1.84 -3.79 -7.37
C GLU A 439 -1.77 -4.32 -5.93
N GLU A 440 -1.95 -5.64 -5.73
CA GLU A 440 -1.78 -6.29 -4.42
C GLU A 440 -0.33 -6.23 -3.91
N LYS A 441 0.67 -6.43 -4.79
CA LYS A 441 2.10 -6.28 -4.44
C LYS A 441 2.45 -4.84 -4.05
N GLU A 442 1.91 -3.85 -4.76
CA GLU A 442 2.14 -2.44 -4.41
C GLU A 442 1.51 -2.10 -3.06
N LEU A 443 0.27 -2.55 -2.82
CA LEU A 443 -0.39 -2.38 -1.51
C LEU A 443 0.40 -3.05 -0.37
N GLN A 444 1.03 -4.21 -0.61
CA GLN A 444 1.93 -4.84 0.37
C GLN A 444 3.20 -4.01 0.60
N ARG A 445 3.84 -3.47 -0.45
CA ARG A 445 5.01 -2.57 -0.33
C ARG A 445 4.66 -1.29 0.44
N GLN A 446 3.54 -0.67 0.12
CA GLN A 446 3.04 0.53 0.81
C GLN A 446 2.79 0.26 2.31
N LYS A 447 2.16 -0.88 2.65
CA LYS A 447 1.96 -1.30 4.05
C LYS A 447 3.28 -1.54 4.79
N ALA A 448 4.23 -2.24 4.17
CA ALA A 448 5.55 -2.50 4.77
C ALA A 448 6.34 -1.22 5.03
N GLU A 449 6.30 -0.26 4.10
CA GLU A 449 6.96 1.05 4.29
C GLU A 449 6.24 1.91 5.34
N GLN A 450 4.90 1.89 5.40
CA GLN A 450 4.15 2.53 6.49
C GLN A 450 4.49 1.94 7.87
N GLU A 451 4.64 0.61 7.97
CA GLU A 451 5.03 -0.08 9.21
C GLU A 451 6.47 0.24 9.61
N LYS A 452 7.40 0.27 8.65
CA LYS A 452 8.79 0.70 8.85
C LYS A 452 8.85 2.13 9.40
N GLN A 453 8.17 3.08 8.74
CA GLN A 453 8.11 4.46 9.22
C GLN A 453 7.38 4.60 10.57
N ALA A 454 6.42 3.73 10.88
CA ALA A 454 5.79 3.70 12.22
C ALA A 454 6.78 3.25 13.30
N LYS A 455 7.64 2.26 13.02
CA LYS A 455 8.72 1.82 13.91
C LYS A 455 9.79 2.91 14.07
N GLU A 456 10.20 3.55 12.98
CA GLU A 456 11.13 4.70 13.01
C GLU A 456 10.56 5.86 13.85
N ARG A 457 9.28 6.23 13.66
CA ARG A 457 8.60 7.24 14.48
C ARG A 457 8.52 6.85 15.97
N GLN A 458 8.30 5.58 16.30
CA GLN A 458 8.32 5.10 17.68
C GLN A 458 9.72 5.08 18.29
N GLN A 459 10.77 4.81 17.51
CA GLN A 459 12.15 4.89 17.97
C GLN A 459 12.54 6.35 18.27
N VAL A 460 12.27 7.27 17.34
CA VAL A 460 12.51 8.71 17.55
C VAL A 460 11.74 9.23 18.76
N GLN A 461 10.50 8.78 19.01
CA GLN A 461 9.75 9.18 20.22
C GLN A 461 10.30 8.60 21.54
N ARG A 462 11.08 7.51 21.50
CA ARG A 462 11.78 6.96 22.68
C ARG A 462 13.11 7.67 22.93
N GLU A 463 13.80 8.06 21.87
CA GLU A 463 15.10 8.74 21.94
C GLU A 463 14.94 10.24 22.24
N ALA A 464 13.93 10.91 21.67
CA ALA A 464 13.65 12.34 21.86
C ALA A 464 12.99 12.68 23.22
N LYS A 465 13.17 11.83 24.24
CA LYS A 465 12.66 12.05 25.60
C LYS A 465 13.69 11.67 26.65
N GLU A 466 14.89 12.29 26.55
CA GLU A 466 15.81 12.31 27.70
C GLU A 466 15.04 12.81 28.94
N PRO A 467 15.11 12.09 30.07
CA PRO A 467 14.31 12.41 31.23
C PRO A 467 14.81 13.70 31.87
N GLN A 468 13.88 14.59 32.24
CA GLN A 468 14.21 15.80 32.98
C GLN A 468 14.22 15.50 34.49
N ALA A 469 15.30 15.84 35.17
CA ALA A 469 15.43 15.73 36.62
C ALA A 469 15.65 17.08 37.30
N ILE A 470 15.23 17.13 38.56
CA ILE A 470 15.70 18.11 39.53
C ILE A 470 16.65 17.36 40.47
N LEU A 471 17.94 17.68 40.41
CA LEU A 471 18.94 17.19 41.36
C LEU A 471 19.22 18.29 42.39
N THR A 472 19.29 17.94 43.67
CA THR A 472 19.67 18.87 44.74
C THR A 472 20.77 18.21 45.57
N TRP A 473 21.87 18.92 45.79
CA TRP A 473 23.03 18.43 46.54
C TRP A 473 22.96 18.90 48.02
N PRO A 474 23.62 18.19 48.97
CA PRO A 474 23.59 18.55 50.38
C PRO A 474 24.21 19.91 50.74
N ASP A 475 24.98 20.52 49.84
CA ASP A 475 25.53 21.87 49.99
C ASP A 475 24.50 22.98 49.69
N GLY A 476 23.37 22.63 49.08
CA GLY A 476 22.35 23.57 48.60
C GLY A 476 22.45 23.91 47.11
N ALA A 477 23.37 23.30 46.35
CA ALA A 477 23.36 23.39 44.89
C ALA A 477 22.16 22.62 44.30
N ARG A 478 21.70 23.05 43.12
CA ARG A 478 20.54 22.49 42.41
C ARG A 478 20.75 22.48 40.90
N TYR A 479 20.30 21.42 40.24
CA TYR A 479 20.29 21.27 38.79
C TYR A 479 18.89 20.95 38.29
N GLU A 480 18.51 21.52 37.15
CA GLU A 480 17.25 21.28 36.45
C GLU A 480 17.55 21.05 34.98
N GLY A 481 17.30 19.86 34.45
CA GLY A 481 17.61 19.56 33.05
C GLY A 481 17.57 18.09 32.68
N GLU A 482 17.98 17.80 31.46
CA GLU A 482 18.15 16.46 30.90
C GLU A 482 19.23 15.68 31.70
N TYR A 483 19.08 14.34 31.80
CA TYR A 483 20.08 13.52 32.48
C TYR A 483 20.27 12.16 31.83
N ARG A 484 21.52 11.70 31.86
CA ARG A 484 21.97 10.44 31.27
C ARG A 484 22.87 9.72 32.26
N ASN A 485 22.71 8.40 32.44
CA ASN A 485 23.52 7.59 33.34
C ASN A 485 23.60 8.09 34.81
N ARG A 486 22.57 8.82 35.28
CA ARG A 486 22.48 9.53 36.58
C ARG A 486 23.39 10.78 36.72
N MET A 487 23.82 11.37 35.61
CA MET A 487 24.57 12.62 35.55
C MET A 487 23.85 13.66 34.68
N PRO A 488 23.99 14.98 34.96
CA PRO A 488 23.61 16.04 34.03
C PRO A 488 24.14 15.80 32.61
N HIS A 489 23.25 15.87 31.61
CA HIS A 489 23.59 15.72 30.19
C HIS A 489 22.65 16.62 29.37
N GLY A 490 22.95 16.90 28.10
CA GLY A 490 22.03 17.66 27.24
C GLY A 490 21.80 19.09 27.75
N LYS A 491 20.56 19.59 27.69
CA LYS A 491 20.21 20.94 28.16
C LYS A 491 19.86 20.97 29.64
N GLY A 492 20.42 21.95 30.35
CA GLY A 492 20.05 22.19 31.75
C GLY A 492 20.44 23.54 32.32
N ILE A 493 20.07 23.70 33.58
CA ILE A 493 20.30 24.87 34.43
C ILE A 493 20.93 24.38 35.73
N TYR A 494 22.15 24.83 36.03
CA TYR A 494 22.79 24.60 37.33
C TYR A 494 22.76 25.87 38.16
N THR A 495 22.47 25.77 39.45
CA THR A 495 22.58 26.86 40.42
C THR A 495 23.35 26.35 41.64
N SER A 496 24.54 26.90 41.86
CA SER A 496 25.35 26.57 43.04
C SER A 496 24.71 27.11 44.33
N ALA A 497 25.10 26.54 45.48
CA ALA A 497 24.74 27.04 46.81
C ALA A 497 25.09 28.53 47.04
N LYS A 498 26.04 29.09 46.28
CA LYS A 498 26.44 30.50 46.33
C LYS A 498 25.70 31.39 45.32
N GLY A 499 24.64 30.88 44.67
CA GLY A 499 23.85 31.66 43.71
C GLY A 499 24.53 31.93 42.35
N ILE A 500 25.71 31.38 42.07
CA ILE A 500 26.23 31.31 40.70
C ILE A 500 25.30 30.38 39.91
N ARG A 501 24.77 30.86 38.79
CA ARG A 501 23.87 30.13 37.89
C ARG A 501 24.56 29.90 36.54
N TYR A 502 24.34 28.73 35.94
CA TYR A 502 24.67 28.42 34.56
C TYR A 502 23.44 27.87 33.85
N GLN A 503 23.29 28.17 32.56
CA GLN A 503 22.22 27.67 31.70
C GLN A 503 22.80 27.40 30.31
N GLY A 504 22.81 26.14 29.87
CA GLY A 504 23.53 25.72 28.67
C GLY A 504 23.51 24.22 28.39
N ASP A 505 24.48 23.75 27.61
CA ASP A 505 24.76 22.33 27.36
C ASP A 505 25.55 21.69 28.53
N PHE A 506 25.35 20.40 28.75
CA PHE A 506 26.04 19.59 29.75
C PHE A 506 26.56 18.29 29.12
N HIS A 507 27.73 17.85 29.54
CA HIS A 507 28.29 16.56 29.13
C HIS A 507 28.80 15.81 30.37
N ASP A 508 28.16 14.67 30.63
CA ASP A 508 28.48 13.71 31.71
C ASP A 508 28.83 14.37 33.06
N GLY A 509 28.00 15.34 33.47
CA GLY A 509 28.10 16.08 34.73
C GLY A 509 28.75 17.46 34.64
N GLU A 510 29.47 17.79 33.57
CA GLU A 510 30.18 19.06 33.42
C GLU A 510 29.44 20.06 32.52
N MET A 511 29.59 21.37 32.79
CA MET A 511 29.19 22.43 31.86
C MET A 511 30.05 22.32 30.59
N HIS A 512 29.39 22.18 29.44
CA HIS A 512 29.99 21.93 28.13
C HIS A 512 29.25 22.76 27.06
N GLY A 513 29.67 22.72 25.79
CA GLY A 513 28.93 23.31 24.67
C GLY A 513 28.57 24.80 24.88
N PHE A 514 27.41 25.24 24.41
CA PHE A 514 27.01 26.65 24.51
C PHE A 514 26.19 26.93 25.79
N GLY A 515 26.56 27.97 26.52
CA GLY A 515 25.79 28.42 27.68
C GLY A 515 26.11 29.83 28.18
N VAL A 516 25.35 30.22 29.21
CA VAL A 516 25.46 31.50 29.91
C VAL A 516 25.73 31.23 31.39
N ARG A 517 26.80 31.82 31.94
CA ARG A 517 27.14 31.77 33.37
C ARG A 517 26.98 33.14 34.01
N THR A 518 26.17 33.22 35.06
CA THR A 518 25.82 34.43 35.79
C THR A 518 26.36 34.34 37.22
N ILE A 519 27.29 35.23 37.57
CA ILE A 519 27.97 35.27 38.88
C ILE A 519 27.51 36.53 39.64
N PRO A 520 26.90 36.40 40.84
CA PRO A 520 26.53 37.56 41.66
C PRO A 520 27.74 38.37 42.13
N ARG A 521 27.60 39.71 42.21
CA ARG A 521 28.66 40.64 42.65
C ARG A 521 29.28 40.26 44.00
N ALA A 522 28.47 39.80 44.94
CA ALA A 522 28.92 39.36 46.27
C ALA A 522 29.79 38.08 46.27
N VAL A 523 29.86 37.37 45.14
CA VAL A 523 30.56 36.08 44.99
C VAL A 523 31.68 36.16 43.95
N TYR A 524 31.69 37.21 43.12
CA TYR A 524 32.74 37.47 42.13
C TYR A 524 34.09 37.79 42.81
N SER A 525 34.99 36.81 42.79
CA SER A 525 36.33 36.89 43.40
C SER A 525 37.44 36.96 42.35
N ALA A 526 38.67 37.28 42.78
CA ALA A 526 39.81 37.52 41.89
C ALA A 526 40.20 36.32 41.00
N THR A 527 39.81 35.09 41.36
CA THR A 527 40.03 33.87 40.56
C THR A 527 39.15 33.78 39.31
N TYR A 528 38.09 34.59 39.20
CA TYR A 528 37.23 34.65 38.00
C TYR A 528 37.72 35.63 36.93
N LYS A 529 38.91 36.25 37.09
CA LYS A 529 39.54 37.17 36.13
C LYS A 529 40.05 36.47 34.85
N SER A 530 39.19 35.72 34.16
CA SER A 530 39.46 35.18 32.82
C SER A 530 39.36 36.24 31.71
N GLY A 531 38.73 37.39 32.00
CA GLY A 531 38.60 38.53 31.11
C GLY A 531 37.55 38.39 29.99
N LYS A 532 36.74 37.32 30.01
CA LYS A 532 35.86 36.95 28.88
C LYS A 532 34.39 37.36 29.02
N GLY A 533 33.94 37.83 30.19
CA GLY A 533 32.55 38.22 30.45
C GLY A 533 32.37 39.72 30.76
N GLU A 534 31.11 40.15 30.87
CA GLU A 534 30.67 41.54 31.03
C GLU A 534 29.84 41.76 32.30
N TRP A 535 29.80 43.00 32.81
CA TRP A 535 28.94 43.37 33.95
C TRP A 535 27.56 43.86 33.51
N LYS A 536 26.51 43.30 34.10
CA LYS A 536 25.11 43.70 33.89
C LYS A 536 24.41 43.87 35.24
N GLY A 537 24.42 45.09 35.75
CA GLY A 537 23.94 45.41 37.10
C GLY A 537 24.86 44.79 38.17
N ASP A 538 24.28 43.97 39.06
CA ASP A 538 24.98 43.25 40.12
C ASP A 538 25.38 41.81 39.74
N PHE A 539 25.42 41.50 38.44
CA PHE A 539 25.90 40.22 37.94
C PHE A 539 27.01 40.39 36.90
N TYR A 540 28.02 39.53 36.98
CA TYR A 540 28.98 39.29 35.92
C TYR A 540 28.49 38.13 35.05
N ILE A 541 28.44 38.32 33.73
CA ILE A 541 27.86 37.37 32.77
C ILE A 541 28.93 36.95 31.76
N GLU A 542 29.16 35.64 31.66
CA GLU A 542 29.93 34.99 30.61
C GLU A 542 28.94 34.27 29.67
N GLN A 543 29.11 34.38 28.36
CA GLN A 543 28.20 33.80 27.35
C GLN A 543 29.00 33.30 26.15
N GLY A 544 28.95 32.00 25.90
CA GLY A 544 29.77 31.37 24.88
C GLY A 544 29.95 29.88 25.08
N LEU A 545 31.10 29.38 24.64
CA LEU A 545 31.48 27.98 24.66
C LEU A 545 32.18 27.61 25.99
N PHE A 546 31.73 26.52 26.59
CA PHE A 546 32.24 25.94 27.84
C PHE A 546 32.80 24.53 27.59
N GLU A 547 33.83 24.16 28.34
CA GLU A 547 34.42 22.82 28.32
C GLU A 547 35.01 22.51 29.70
N SER A 548 34.73 21.31 30.23
CA SER A 548 35.07 20.87 31.59
C SER A 548 34.96 21.98 32.64
N ASN A 549 33.75 22.53 32.74
CA ASN A 549 33.36 23.58 33.68
C ASN A 549 34.08 24.95 33.54
N LYS A 550 34.86 25.15 32.46
CA LYS A 550 35.61 26.39 32.16
C LYS A 550 35.03 27.12 30.95
N HIS A 551 35.01 28.44 31.00
CA HIS A 551 34.60 29.27 29.87
C HIS A 551 35.77 29.44 28.88
N ILE A 552 35.69 28.77 27.73
CA ILE A 552 36.80 28.70 26.77
C ILE A 552 36.73 29.80 25.69
N ARG A 553 35.53 30.21 25.23
CA ARG A 553 35.37 31.20 24.15
C ARG A 553 34.06 31.99 24.32
N GLN A 554 34.12 33.31 24.51
CA GLN A 554 32.94 34.19 24.50
C GLN A 554 32.39 34.29 23.08
N CYS A 555 31.08 34.13 22.89
CA CYS A 555 30.39 34.31 21.61
C CYS A 555 28.89 34.59 21.83
N SER A 556 28.31 35.47 21.03
CA SER A 556 26.96 36.03 21.26
C SER A 556 25.82 35.03 21.08
N SER A 557 26.03 33.92 20.37
CA SER A 557 25.05 32.85 20.18
C SER A 557 25.76 31.52 19.92
N LYS A 558 25.03 30.39 20.00
CA LYS A 558 25.56 29.07 19.64
C LYS A 558 26.11 29.04 18.21
N ALA A 559 25.38 29.60 17.24
CA ALA A 559 25.85 29.72 15.86
C ALA A 559 27.15 30.54 15.74
N ALA A 560 27.30 31.62 16.53
CA ALA A 560 28.53 32.42 16.60
C ALA A 560 29.67 31.75 17.42
N CYS A 561 29.43 30.58 18.01
CA CYS A 561 30.46 29.68 18.55
C CYS A 561 30.81 28.53 17.59
N GLU A 562 29.94 28.22 16.64
CA GLU A 562 30.08 27.15 15.64
C GLU A 562 30.70 27.63 14.32
N SER A 563 30.56 28.93 14.00
CA SER A 563 31.34 29.67 13.00
C SER A 563 32.77 29.96 13.46
#